data_AF-A0A2W6EDP9-F1
#
_entry.id   AF-A0A2W6EDP9-F1
#
_cell.length_a   1.000
_cell.length_b   1.000
_cell.length_c   1.000
_cell.angle_alpha   90.00
_cell.angle_beta   90.00
_cell.angle_gamma   90.00
#
_symmetry.space_group_name_H-M   'P 1'
#
loop_
_entity.id
_entity.type
_entity.pdbx_description
1 polymer ?
#
loop_
_entity_poly.entity_id
_entity_poly.type
_entity_poly.pdbx_seq_one_letter_code
_entity_poly.pdbx_strand_id
1 'polypeptide(L)'
;MKHRIVKLSGIVGLAALSLAIVSAPAQGRPLDRGHDRGTSSVVQQNFCGDLTVRIDDQFDVNFLFNSHGDGLFYDHQTIHDTTTYTNLATGKSITYISNFIQKDLKVTDNRDGTLTVLVLSAGSTKVYGPDGKLLFSDPGQTRAEILIDDAGTPTDPSDDQFIAFLGVVKGSTGRNDLQGRDFCDDLHQFTA
;
A
#
# COMPACT_ATOMS: atom_id res chain seq x y z
N MET A 1 27.15 -2.84 2.08
CA MET A 1 26.92 -4.30 2.05
C MET A 1 25.69 -4.56 1.22
N LYS A 2 25.78 -5.49 0.27
CA LYS A 2 24.66 -5.90 -0.59
C LYS A 2 23.63 -6.64 0.26
N HIS A 3 22.43 -6.11 0.40
CA HIS A 3 21.31 -6.88 0.94
C HIS A 3 20.20 -6.94 -0.11
N ARG A 4 20.25 -8.05 -0.84
CA ARG A 4 19.15 -8.59 -1.64
C ARG A 4 18.00 -8.91 -0.70
N ILE A 5 16.81 -8.41 -0.97
CA ILE A 5 15.58 -9.09 -0.60
C ILE A 5 14.72 -9.17 -1.85
N VAL A 6 14.86 -10.30 -2.54
CA VAL A 6 13.83 -10.86 -3.41
C VAL A 6 12.96 -11.69 -2.48
N LYS A 7 11.66 -11.39 -2.38
CA LYS A 7 10.58 -12.39 -2.37
C LYS A 7 9.29 -11.78 -2.94
N LEU A 8 8.94 -12.31 -4.12
CA LEU A 8 7.59 -12.37 -4.69
C LEU A 8 6.58 -12.90 -3.67
N SER A 9 5.40 -12.30 -3.60
CA SER A 9 4.10 -13.00 -3.64
C SER A 9 2.99 -11.96 -3.77
N GLY A 10 2.15 -12.13 -4.78
CA GLY A 10 1.04 -11.22 -5.07
C GLY A 10 0.08 -11.08 -3.90
N ILE A 11 -0.04 -9.85 -3.42
CA ILE A 11 -1.21 -9.35 -2.71
C ILE A 11 -1.47 -7.98 -3.35
N VAL A 12 -2.45 -7.93 -4.25
CA VAL A 12 -3.06 -6.65 -4.60
C VAL A 12 -3.67 -6.11 -3.30
N GLY A 13 -3.07 -5.06 -2.74
CA GLY A 13 -3.63 -4.35 -1.59
C GLY A 13 -2.85 -4.35 -0.28
N LEU A 14 -1.52 -4.52 -0.28
CA LEU A 14 -0.66 -3.97 0.77
C LEU A 14 0.67 -3.57 0.13
N ALA A 15 0.77 -2.32 -0.31
CA ALA A 15 2.07 -1.71 -0.50
C ALA A 15 2.74 -1.66 0.88
N ALA A 16 3.73 -2.52 1.09
CA ALA A 16 4.62 -2.41 2.23
C ALA A 16 5.39 -1.09 2.08
N LEU A 17 4.89 -0.03 2.71
CA LEU A 17 5.59 1.24 2.83
C LEU A 17 6.75 1.02 3.80
N SER A 18 7.93 0.69 3.28
CA SER A 18 9.15 0.66 4.06
C SER A 18 9.55 2.08 4.42
N LEU A 19 9.21 2.54 5.63
CA LEU A 19 9.70 3.80 6.19
C LEU A 19 11.22 3.73 6.37
N ALA A 20 11.95 4.56 5.63
CA ALA A 20 13.34 4.87 5.93
C ALA A 20 13.37 6.01 6.95
N ILE A 21 13.58 5.69 8.23
CA ILE A 21 13.70 6.69 9.30
C ILE A 21 15.09 7.33 9.21
N VAL A 22 15.16 8.62 8.86
CA VAL A 22 16.35 9.45 9.08
C VAL A 22 16.23 10.06 10.46
N SER A 23 17.09 9.66 11.40
CA SER A 23 17.13 10.18 12.76
C SER A 23 17.68 11.62 12.79
N ALA A 24 16.82 12.61 13.06
CA ALA A 24 17.16 13.98 13.43
C ALA A 24 16.69 14.28 14.86
N PRO A 25 17.39 15.14 15.64
CA PRO A 25 17.08 15.35 17.04
C PRO A 25 15.75 16.11 17.21
N ALA A 26 14.99 15.70 18.21
CA ALA A 26 13.67 16.21 18.56
C ALA A 26 13.65 17.72 18.86
N GLN A 27 12.81 18.46 18.13
CA GLN A 27 12.23 19.74 18.53
C GLN A 27 10.72 19.70 18.27
N GLY A 28 9.92 20.16 19.24
CA GLY A 28 8.46 20.05 19.18
C GLY A 28 7.80 20.79 18.00
N ARG A 29 7.03 20.00 17.22
CA ARG A 29 5.99 20.29 16.20
C ARG A 29 6.44 20.65 14.76
N PRO A 30 5.70 20.20 13.72
CA PRO A 30 4.23 20.01 13.68
C PRO A 30 3.74 18.65 13.15
N LEU A 31 2.39 18.54 13.02
CA LEU A 31 1.69 17.70 12.05
C LEU A 31 2.62 17.31 10.89
N ASP A 32 2.94 16.03 10.75
CA ASP A 32 3.74 15.62 9.61
C ASP A 32 2.83 15.58 8.39
N ARG A 33 2.85 16.66 7.62
CA ARG A 33 2.14 16.76 6.35
C ARG A 33 3.16 16.85 5.25
N GLY A 34 3.09 15.91 4.34
CA GLY A 34 3.98 15.89 3.20
C GLY A 34 3.29 15.46 1.91
N HIS A 35 4.08 15.51 0.87
CA HIS A 35 3.73 15.07 -0.45
C HIS A 35 4.95 14.39 -1.05
N ASP A 36 4.82 13.09 -1.29
CA ASP A 36 5.85 12.28 -1.90
C ASP A 36 5.42 11.86 -3.31
N ARG A 37 6.34 11.97 -4.25
CA ARG A 37 6.14 11.48 -5.62
C ARG A 37 7.40 10.78 -6.06
N GLY A 38 7.23 9.68 -6.79
CA GLY A 38 8.36 8.95 -7.35
C GLY A 38 7.97 8.18 -8.60
N THR A 39 9.00 7.75 -9.30
CA THR A 39 8.89 6.77 -10.37
C THR A 39 9.97 5.72 -10.21
N SER A 40 9.68 4.50 -10.66
CA SER A 40 10.68 3.44 -10.75
C SER A 40 10.48 2.62 -12.02
N SER A 41 11.56 1.97 -12.47
CA SER A 41 11.53 1.06 -13.61
C SER A 41 12.51 -0.06 -13.34
N VAL A 42 12.01 -1.30 -13.29
CA VAL A 42 12.83 -2.49 -13.03
C VAL A 42 12.51 -3.59 -14.02
N VAL A 43 13.54 -4.26 -14.51
CA VAL A 43 13.38 -5.47 -15.32
C VAL A 43 13.56 -6.68 -14.41
N GLN A 44 12.52 -7.51 -14.34
CA GLN A 44 12.48 -8.73 -13.54
C GLN A 44 12.48 -9.94 -14.48
N GLN A 45 13.50 -10.79 -14.32
CA GLN A 45 13.58 -12.08 -15.01
C GLN A 45 12.86 -13.16 -14.20
N ASN A 46 12.40 -14.21 -14.88
CA ASN A 46 11.66 -15.35 -14.30
C ASN A 46 10.45 -14.88 -13.49
N PHE A 47 9.83 -13.78 -13.91
CA PHE A 47 8.60 -13.27 -13.32
C PHE A 47 7.45 -14.17 -13.76
N CYS A 48 6.58 -14.57 -12.84
CA CYS A 48 5.58 -15.62 -13.09
C CYS A 48 6.17 -16.95 -13.60
N GLY A 49 7.46 -17.20 -13.32
CA GLY A 49 8.16 -18.43 -13.68
C GLY A 49 8.97 -18.32 -14.97
N ASP A 50 8.39 -17.80 -16.05
CA ASP A 50 8.98 -17.82 -17.40
C ASP A 50 9.05 -16.45 -18.09
N LEU A 51 8.34 -15.43 -17.59
CA LEU A 51 8.34 -14.11 -18.21
C LEU A 51 9.57 -13.28 -17.82
N THR A 52 10.03 -12.47 -18.77
CA THR A 52 10.84 -11.29 -18.45
C THR A 52 9.97 -10.06 -18.58
N VAL A 53 9.76 -9.37 -17.45
CA VAL A 53 8.81 -8.25 -17.35
C VAL A 53 9.53 -6.99 -16.93
N ARG A 54 9.24 -5.87 -17.60
CA ARG A 54 9.56 -4.55 -17.07
C ARG A 54 8.36 -4.06 -16.26
N ILE A 55 8.63 -3.67 -15.02
CA ILE A 55 7.66 -3.10 -14.10
C ILE A 55 8.00 -1.62 -13.99
N ASP A 56 7.11 -0.78 -14.51
CA ASP A 56 7.20 0.67 -14.42
C ASP A 56 6.16 1.14 -13.39
N ASP A 57 6.60 1.92 -12.41
CA ASP A 57 5.77 2.38 -11.30
C ASP A 57 5.82 3.89 -11.17
N GLN A 58 4.67 4.51 -10.87
CA GLN A 58 4.55 5.93 -10.59
C GLN A 58 3.55 6.15 -9.45
N PHE A 59 4.03 6.74 -8.36
CA PHE A 59 3.20 7.04 -7.21
C PHE A 59 3.21 8.53 -6.88
N ASP A 60 2.11 8.98 -6.28
CA ASP A 60 1.89 10.31 -5.74
C ASP A 60 1.07 10.17 -4.45
N VAL A 61 1.67 10.53 -3.32
CA VAL A 61 1.11 10.32 -1.99
C VAL A 61 1.10 11.63 -1.24
N ASN A 62 -0.09 12.10 -0.88
CA ASN A 62 -0.25 13.17 0.10
C ASN A 62 -0.54 12.52 1.45
N PHE A 63 0.20 12.89 2.49
CA PHE A 63 0.01 12.35 3.82
C PHE A 63 -0.16 13.45 4.87
N LEU A 64 -0.86 13.10 5.93
CA LEU A 64 -1.08 13.91 7.11
C LEU A 64 -1.06 13.00 8.33
N PHE A 65 -0.13 13.25 9.23
CA PHE A 65 -0.04 12.58 10.51
C PHE A 65 -0.24 13.60 11.62
N ASN A 66 -1.28 13.41 12.44
CA ASN A 66 -1.69 14.43 13.40
C ASN A 66 -2.29 13.84 14.67
N SER A 67 -2.00 14.48 15.80
CA SER A 67 -2.64 14.17 17.08
C SER A 67 -4.08 14.68 17.12
N HIS A 68 -4.97 13.90 17.72
CA HIS A 68 -6.33 14.34 18.08
C HIS A 68 -6.39 14.89 19.51
N GLY A 69 -7.59 15.26 19.97
CA GLY A 69 -7.79 15.90 21.30
C GLY A 69 -7.41 15.01 22.49
N ASP A 70 -7.25 13.71 22.26
CA ASP A 70 -6.74 12.71 23.21
C ASP A 70 -5.21 12.56 23.17
N GLY A 71 -4.51 13.26 22.26
CA GLY A 71 -3.06 13.21 22.07
C GLY A 71 -2.58 12.05 21.19
N LEU A 72 -3.45 11.10 20.82
CA LEU A 72 -3.09 9.98 19.96
C LEU A 72 -2.98 10.44 18.51
N PHE A 73 -2.02 9.88 17.78
CA PHE A 73 -1.74 10.24 16.40
C PHE A 73 -2.55 9.40 15.41
N TYR A 74 -3.03 10.06 14.36
CA TYR A 74 -3.81 9.47 13.28
C TYR A 74 -3.14 9.76 11.95
N ASP A 75 -3.02 8.73 11.12
CA ASP A 75 -2.59 8.83 9.73
C ASP A 75 -3.77 9.08 8.78
N HIS A 76 -3.50 9.86 7.75
CA HIS A 76 -4.38 10.07 6.61
C HIS A 76 -3.54 10.24 5.36
N GLN A 77 -3.79 9.39 4.36
CA GLN A 77 -3.09 9.38 3.09
C GLN A 77 -4.08 9.43 1.94
N THR A 78 -3.75 10.21 0.91
CA THR A 78 -4.36 10.13 -0.42
C THR A 78 -3.29 9.65 -1.38
N ILE A 79 -3.53 8.50 -2.01
CA ILE A 79 -2.56 7.75 -2.80
C ILE A 79 -3.10 7.65 -4.23
N HIS A 80 -2.29 8.07 -5.18
CA HIS A 80 -2.47 7.82 -6.60
C HIS A 80 -1.27 7.01 -7.09
N ASP A 81 -1.54 5.86 -7.68
CA ASP A 81 -0.51 4.93 -8.11
C ASP A 81 -0.84 4.36 -9.49
N THR A 82 0.18 4.20 -10.31
CA THR A 82 0.10 3.57 -11.62
C THR A 82 1.27 2.63 -11.81
N THR A 83 0.98 1.34 -11.87
CA THR A 83 1.97 0.29 -12.14
C THR A 83 1.68 -0.37 -13.48
N THR A 84 2.67 -0.45 -14.35
CA THR A 84 2.58 -1.11 -15.66
C THR A 84 3.52 -2.31 -15.71
N TYR A 85 2.96 -3.48 -16.02
CA TYR A 85 3.70 -4.73 -16.22
C TYR A 85 3.79 -5.00 -17.72
N THR A 86 5.00 -4.89 -18.28
CA THR A 86 5.26 -5.09 -19.71
C THR A 86 6.00 -6.40 -19.93
N ASN A 87 5.37 -7.35 -20.62
CA ASN A 87 6.06 -8.56 -21.09
C ASN A 87 7.05 -8.18 -22.19
N LEU A 88 8.34 -8.33 -21.94
CA LEU A 88 9.38 -7.90 -22.88
C LEU A 88 9.50 -8.79 -24.12
N ALA A 89 8.93 -10.00 -24.11
CA ALA A 89 8.91 -10.86 -25.28
C ALA A 89 7.91 -10.38 -26.34
N THR A 90 6.79 -9.81 -25.92
CA THR A 90 5.68 -9.41 -26.80
C THR A 90 5.51 -7.90 -26.92
N GLY A 91 6.07 -7.14 -25.98
CA GLY A 91 5.89 -5.70 -25.86
C GLY A 91 4.50 -5.29 -25.36
N LYS A 92 3.64 -6.25 -24.99
CA LYS A 92 2.29 -5.99 -24.45
C LYS A 92 2.34 -5.75 -22.95
N SER A 93 1.40 -4.94 -22.45
CA SER A 93 1.35 -4.58 -21.05
C SER A 93 -0.05 -4.65 -20.45
N ILE A 94 -0.11 -4.90 -19.15
CA ILE A 94 -1.28 -4.58 -18.32
C ILE A 94 -0.92 -3.42 -17.39
N THR A 95 -1.86 -2.51 -17.19
CA THR A 95 -1.65 -1.30 -16.37
C THR A 95 -2.68 -1.26 -15.24
N TYR A 96 -2.19 -1.19 -14.02
CA TYR A 96 -2.96 -0.97 -12.80
C TYR A 96 -2.97 0.52 -12.50
N ILE A 97 -4.16 1.07 -12.26
CA ILE A 97 -4.36 2.44 -11.78
C ILE A 97 -5.12 2.36 -10.46
N SER A 98 -4.46 2.79 -9.39
CA SER A 98 -4.94 2.73 -8.03
C SER A 98 -5.13 4.13 -7.47
N ASN A 99 -6.29 4.39 -6.89
CA ASN A 99 -6.60 5.67 -6.25
C ASN A 99 -7.27 5.37 -4.92
N PHE A 100 -6.60 5.69 -3.80
CA PHE A 100 -7.06 5.34 -2.47
C PHE A 100 -6.93 6.50 -1.51
N ILE A 101 -7.82 6.51 -0.52
CA ILE A 101 -7.64 7.18 0.74
C ILE A 101 -7.43 6.08 1.78
N GLN A 102 -6.31 6.15 2.50
CA GLN A 102 -6.08 5.37 3.70
C GLN A 102 -6.15 6.30 4.90
N LYS A 103 -6.84 5.92 5.97
CA LYS A 103 -6.83 6.71 7.20
C LYS A 103 -7.17 5.89 8.42
N ASP A 104 -6.71 6.37 9.56
CA ASP A 104 -7.13 5.85 10.85
C ASP A 104 -8.52 6.39 11.19
N LEU A 105 -9.44 5.50 11.50
CA LEU A 105 -10.78 5.84 11.97
C LEU A 105 -10.81 5.96 13.49
N LYS A 106 -10.01 5.13 14.17
CA LYS A 106 -9.90 5.11 15.62
C LYS A 106 -8.55 4.53 16.02
N VAL A 107 -7.89 5.20 16.95
CA VAL A 107 -6.70 4.71 17.65
C VAL A 107 -7.09 4.53 19.12
N THR A 108 -6.73 3.40 19.70
CA THR A 108 -7.04 3.06 21.09
C THR A 108 -5.75 2.65 21.79
N ASP A 109 -5.35 3.42 22.80
CA ASP A 109 -4.30 3.03 23.75
C ASP A 109 -4.84 1.94 24.68
N ASN A 110 -4.23 0.75 24.61
CA ASN A 110 -4.63 -0.44 25.35
C ASN A 110 -4.08 -0.47 26.78
N ARG A 111 -3.24 0.50 27.17
CA ARG A 111 -2.60 0.64 28.50
C ARG A 111 -1.66 -0.51 28.88
N ASP A 112 -1.17 -1.23 27.89
CA ASP A 112 -0.22 -2.33 28.04
C ASP A 112 1.06 -2.14 27.19
N GLY A 113 1.27 -0.95 26.65
CA GLY A 113 2.35 -0.64 25.71
C GLY A 113 1.97 -0.84 24.24
N THR A 114 0.67 -0.96 23.93
CA THR A 114 0.20 -1.13 22.55
C THR A 114 -0.95 -0.21 22.19
N LEU A 115 -1.04 0.11 20.89
CA LEU A 115 -2.18 0.76 20.27
C LEU A 115 -2.93 -0.21 19.37
N THR A 116 -4.25 -0.21 19.48
CA THR A 116 -5.13 -0.82 18.47
C THR A 116 -5.61 0.27 17.51
N VAL A 117 -5.35 0.09 16.21
CA VAL A 117 -5.72 1.05 15.17
C VAL A 117 -6.75 0.43 14.21
N LEU A 118 -7.92 1.06 14.11
CA LEU A 118 -8.92 0.76 13.08
C LEU A 118 -8.63 1.60 11.84
N VAL A 119 -8.16 0.95 10.79
CA VAL A 119 -7.79 1.57 9.52
C VAL A 119 -8.95 1.45 8.51
N LEU A 120 -9.18 2.51 7.74
CA LEU A 120 -10.00 2.51 6.52
C LEU A 120 -9.08 2.57 5.30
N SER A 121 -9.32 1.72 4.32
CA SER A 121 -8.87 1.96 2.94
C SER A 121 -10.10 2.11 2.05
N ALA A 122 -10.17 3.19 1.29
CA ALA A 122 -11.31 3.50 0.43
C ALA A 122 -10.83 4.06 -0.92
N GLY A 123 -11.26 3.48 -2.03
CA GLY A 123 -10.73 3.85 -3.33
C GLY A 123 -11.12 2.88 -4.43
N SER A 124 -10.27 2.79 -5.45
CA SER A 124 -10.44 1.81 -6.51
C SER A 124 -9.12 1.43 -7.14
N THR A 125 -9.02 0.17 -7.54
CA THR A 125 -8.03 -0.29 -8.52
C THR A 125 -8.72 -0.60 -9.84
N LYS A 126 -8.15 -0.14 -10.95
CA LYS A 126 -8.58 -0.46 -12.30
C LYS A 126 -7.44 -1.07 -13.07
N VAL A 127 -7.73 -2.11 -13.86
CA VAL A 127 -6.73 -2.79 -14.68
C VAL A 127 -7.09 -2.63 -16.14
N TYR A 128 -6.12 -2.17 -16.93
CA TYR A 128 -6.26 -1.95 -18.37
C TYR A 128 -5.37 -2.93 -19.12
N GLY A 129 -5.90 -3.47 -20.22
CA GLY A 129 -5.19 -4.37 -21.11
C GLY A 129 -4.32 -3.64 -22.14
N PRO A 130 -3.60 -4.38 -22.99
CA PRO A 130 -2.69 -3.80 -23.99
C PRO A 130 -3.40 -2.92 -25.04
N ASP A 131 -4.70 -3.11 -25.24
CA ASP A 131 -5.52 -2.32 -26.15
C ASP A 131 -6.16 -1.08 -25.48
N GLY A 132 -5.77 -0.80 -24.22
CA GLY A 132 -6.30 0.30 -23.43
C GLY A 132 -7.72 0.08 -22.91
N LYS A 133 -8.32 -1.10 -23.11
CA LYS A 133 -9.64 -1.41 -22.55
C LYS A 133 -9.55 -1.78 -21.08
N LEU A 134 -10.56 -1.39 -20.33
CA LEU A 134 -10.73 -1.79 -18.94
C LEU A 134 -11.02 -3.29 -18.87
N LEU A 135 -10.16 -4.04 -18.18
CA LEU A 135 -10.31 -5.46 -17.90
C LEU A 135 -11.04 -5.68 -16.58
N PHE A 136 -10.57 -5.03 -15.51
CA PHE A 136 -11.06 -5.24 -14.14
C PHE A 136 -11.23 -3.93 -13.39
N SER A 137 -12.20 -3.88 -12.47
CA SER A 137 -12.41 -2.73 -11.60
C SER A 137 -12.85 -3.17 -10.21
N ASP A 138 -12.08 -2.73 -9.22
CA ASP A 138 -12.27 -3.06 -7.81
C ASP A 138 -12.47 -1.78 -6.99
N PRO A 139 -13.65 -1.12 -7.06
CA PRO A 139 -13.98 0.03 -6.25
C PRO A 139 -14.55 -0.36 -4.89
N GLY A 140 -14.23 0.46 -3.89
CA GLY A 140 -14.98 0.68 -2.67
C GLY A 140 -14.07 0.74 -1.45
N GLN A 141 -14.45 0.10 -0.34
CA GLN A 141 -13.75 0.30 0.94
C GLN A 141 -13.64 -0.97 1.78
N THR A 142 -12.54 -1.09 2.51
CA THR A 142 -12.28 -2.10 3.53
C THR A 142 -11.96 -1.42 4.86
N ARG A 143 -12.20 -2.14 5.97
CA ARG A 143 -11.72 -1.74 7.29
C ARG A 143 -11.04 -2.91 7.96
N ALA A 144 -9.93 -2.63 8.62
CA ALA A 144 -9.17 -3.64 9.32
C ALA A 144 -8.58 -3.07 10.61
N GLU A 145 -8.25 -3.96 11.53
CA GLU A 145 -7.54 -3.61 12.75
C GLU A 145 -6.09 -4.07 12.67
N ILE A 146 -5.20 -3.22 13.16
CA ILE A 146 -3.79 -3.52 13.36
C ILE A 146 -3.39 -3.23 14.81
N LEU A 147 -2.31 -3.88 15.23
CA LEU A 147 -1.70 -3.72 16.54
C LEU A 147 -0.31 -3.11 16.37
N ILE A 148 -0.04 -2.06 17.14
CA ILE A 148 1.21 -1.31 17.17
C ILE A 148 1.79 -1.39 18.59
N ASP A 149 3.10 -1.59 18.72
CA ASP A 149 3.88 -1.37 19.95
C ASP A 149 4.16 0.12 20.06
N ASP A 150 3.78 0.76 21.17
CA ASP A 150 4.04 2.18 21.40
C ASP A 150 5.30 2.46 22.22
N ALA A 151 6.07 1.42 22.59
CA ALA A 151 7.27 1.52 23.41
C ALA A 151 7.09 2.27 24.76
N GLY A 152 5.85 2.40 25.24
CA GLY A 152 5.49 3.17 26.44
C GLY A 152 5.22 4.66 26.18
N THR A 153 5.18 5.09 24.92
CA THR A 153 4.98 6.47 24.46
C THR A 153 3.78 6.60 23.52
N PRO A 154 2.53 6.33 23.98
CA PRO A 154 1.33 6.32 23.14
C PRO A 154 1.01 7.65 22.40
N THR A 155 1.62 8.76 22.81
CA THR A 155 1.47 10.08 22.17
C THR A 155 2.74 10.55 21.46
N ASP A 156 3.73 9.68 21.28
CA ASP A 156 4.93 9.93 20.47
C ASP A 156 5.14 8.73 19.54
N PRO A 157 4.73 8.83 18.27
CA PRO A 157 4.75 7.72 17.33
C PRO A 157 6.14 7.46 16.70
N SER A 158 7.19 8.15 17.17
CA SER A 158 8.51 8.12 16.52
C SER A 158 9.26 6.79 16.69
N ASP A 159 8.89 6.00 17.70
CA ASP A 159 9.43 4.67 17.99
C ASP A 159 8.39 3.54 17.88
N ASP A 160 7.17 3.85 17.43
CA ASP A 160 6.09 2.89 17.20
C ASP A 160 6.50 1.79 16.22
N GLN A 161 6.08 0.55 16.50
CA GLN A 161 6.33 -0.61 15.64
C GLN A 161 5.08 -1.41 15.33
N PHE A 162 4.89 -1.76 14.06
CA PHE A 162 3.85 -2.71 13.68
C PHE A 162 4.09 -4.09 14.29
N ILE A 163 3.14 -4.59 15.07
CA ILE A 163 3.17 -5.93 15.65
C ILE A 163 2.39 -6.90 14.76
N ALA A 164 1.12 -6.61 14.48
CA ALA A 164 0.22 -7.59 13.88
C ALA A 164 -0.96 -6.98 13.12
N PHE A 165 -1.44 -7.74 12.14
CA PHE A 165 -2.75 -7.54 11.52
C PHE A 165 -3.79 -8.35 12.28
N LEU A 166 -4.75 -7.67 12.93
CA LEU A 166 -5.76 -8.30 13.79
C LEU A 166 -6.96 -8.82 13.00
N GLY A 167 -7.14 -8.35 11.76
CA GLY A 167 -8.14 -8.88 10.84
C GLY A 167 -8.97 -7.82 10.14
N VAL A 168 -9.76 -8.28 9.19
CA VAL A 168 -10.73 -7.45 8.48
C VAL A 168 -11.99 -7.28 9.33
N VAL A 169 -12.24 -6.06 9.79
CA VAL A 169 -13.48 -5.69 10.49
C VAL A 169 -14.64 -5.50 9.51
N LYS A 170 -14.34 -4.97 8.31
CA LYS A 170 -15.30 -4.83 7.23
C LYS A 170 -14.65 -5.15 5.89
N GLY A 171 -15.17 -6.19 5.24
CA GLY A 171 -14.73 -6.59 3.90
C GLY A 171 -15.01 -5.52 2.84
N SER A 172 -14.43 -5.74 1.65
CA SER A 172 -14.55 -4.81 0.53
C SER A 172 -16.02 -4.59 0.18
N THR A 173 -16.44 -3.34 0.24
CA THR A 173 -17.73 -2.94 -0.31
C THR A 173 -17.55 -2.67 -1.79
N GLY A 174 -18.46 -3.10 -2.66
CA GLY A 174 -18.40 -2.77 -4.08
C GLY A 174 -18.03 -3.98 -4.94
N ARG A 175 -17.49 -3.71 -6.12
CA ARG A 175 -17.13 -4.73 -7.08
C ARG A 175 -15.72 -5.22 -6.78
N ASN A 176 -15.48 -6.52 -6.95
CA ASN A 176 -14.19 -7.17 -6.68
C ASN A 176 -13.86 -8.10 -7.86
N ASP A 177 -13.65 -7.53 -9.04
CA ASP A 177 -13.36 -8.28 -10.26
C ASP A 177 -12.03 -9.05 -10.15
N LEU A 178 -11.08 -8.58 -9.32
CA LEU A 178 -9.81 -9.29 -9.07
C LEU A 178 -9.92 -10.41 -8.02
N GLN A 179 -11.03 -10.51 -7.29
CA GLN A 179 -11.17 -11.53 -6.24
C GLN A 179 -11.12 -12.94 -6.83
N GLY A 180 -10.18 -13.76 -6.33
CA GLY A 180 -10.01 -15.14 -6.76
C GLY A 180 -9.31 -15.30 -8.12
N ARG A 181 -8.84 -14.19 -8.73
CA ARG A 181 -7.98 -14.25 -9.92
C ARG A 181 -6.54 -14.50 -9.52
N ASP A 182 -5.81 -15.20 -10.38
CA ASP A 182 -4.36 -15.30 -10.29
C ASP A 182 -3.71 -14.23 -11.18
N PHE A 183 -2.87 -13.40 -10.57
CA PHE A 183 -2.21 -12.31 -11.27
C PHE A 183 -1.29 -12.80 -12.41
N CYS A 184 -0.62 -13.93 -12.21
CA CYS A 184 0.29 -14.48 -13.22
C CYS A 184 -0.49 -15.08 -14.40
N ASP A 185 -1.60 -15.78 -14.13
CA ASP A 185 -2.50 -16.25 -15.17
C ASP A 185 -3.03 -15.08 -16.01
N ASP A 186 -3.43 -13.97 -15.37
CA ASP A 186 -3.88 -12.76 -16.06
C ASP A 186 -2.77 -12.15 -16.92
N LEU A 187 -1.57 -12.02 -16.36
CA LEU A 187 -0.44 -11.46 -17.10
C LEU A 187 -0.12 -12.33 -18.32
N HIS A 188 -0.12 -13.66 -18.19
CA HIS A 188 0.07 -14.57 -19.32
C HIS A 188 -1.05 -14.41 -20.34
N GLN A 189 -2.31 -14.44 -19.90
CA GLN A 189 -3.47 -14.36 -20.77
C GLN A 189 -3.48 -13.07 -21.60
N PHE A 190 -3.20 -11.93 -20.98
CA PHE A 190 -3.35 -10.62 -21.63
C PHE A 190 -2.08 -10.13 -22.30
N THR A 191 -0.91 -10.70 -21.99
CA THR A 191 0.37 -10.23 -22.57
C THR A 191 1.12 -11.29 -23.40
N ALA A 192 0.58 -12.50 -23.56
CA ALA A 192 1.09 -13.47 -24.54
C ALA A 192 0.92 -13.01 -26.00
#